data_AF-A0A1M5E405-F1
#
_entry.id   AF-A0A1M5E405-F1
#
_cell.length_a   1.000
_cell.length_b   1.000
_cell.length_c   1.000
_cell.angle_alpha   90.00
_cell.angle_beta   90.00
_cell.angle_gamma   90.00
#
_symmetry.space_group_name_H-M   'P 1'
#
loop_
_entity.id
_entity.type
_entity.pdbx_description
1 polymer ?
#
loop_
_entity_poly.entity_id
_entity_poly.type
_entity_poly.pdbx_seq_one_letter_code
_entity_poly.pdbx_strand_id
1 'polypeptide(L)'
;MKPVAHLVFLHGWGGDRRLWQPLLDALGENGPLAISSLELPGFGDASDRAWPTDEQLLQQLCEQLPHNCVLVGHSLGGMLAACLAAGAGREKIAGLITIAANGSFLQRDDWPGMHPQTFAAFRQSLTAEPLATWEKFCGLQARGDSSMRAVLKQLKQWPPQSIGDAWGQALDCLARLDNRELLSRMSMPSLHIFGDRDALVPVAAAERLRVSAGAIEVLAGCGHVPQLSAAELVAEKIRHFLRDLNGGETPFDKRAVARSFGRAASSYDACAHLQRAVCRQLLREADSVWAPKTILDLGSGTGYGSELLRQRFPQAQILSLDLAEGMLQYARSERPVADGYIAADAEQLPLADGCVDLVFSSMALQWCYRLPQLFAELHRVLADGGRCLVATLGPGTLRELRDSWAQVDDSVHVNRFLPLQQWQEAAIHSGLPGDVRTEERVLHFDNVRQLMHELKSVGAHNVNRGADRGMTGRAKLRRLAAAYESLRGRAGLPASYDVIYLKLLRDAQGQLAGRA
;
A
#
# COMPACT_ATOMS: atom_id res chain seq x y z
N MET A 1 -11.44 -5.73 4.71
CA MET A 1 -11.17 -6.83 3.75
C MET A 1 -10.40 -7.92 4.47
N LYS A 2 -10.73 -9.20 4.25
CA LYS A 2 -9.89 -10.33 4.70
C LYS A 2 -8.55 -10.25 3.93
N PRO A 3 -7.42 -10.64 4.53
CA PRO A 3 -6.17 -10.72 3.80
C PRO A 3 -6.33 -11.65 2.59
N VAL A 4 -5.85 -11.22 1.43
CA VAL A 4 -5.70 -12.04 0.24
C VAL A 4 -4.83 -13.23 0.59
N ALA A 5 -5.38 -14.40 0.29
CA ALA A 5 -4.73 -15.69 0.50
C ALA A 5 -4.58 -16.48 -0.80
N HIS A 6 -4.96 -15.93 -1.96
CA HIS A 6 -4.95 -16.64 -3.24
C HIS A 6 -4.30 -15.82 -4.36
N LEU A 7 -3.30 -16.38 -5.03
CA LEU A 7 -2.83 -15.91 -6.34
C LEU A 7 -3.34 -16.85 -7.43
N VAL A 8 -3.88 -16.28 -8.50
CA VAL A 8 -4.27 -17.04 -9.69
C VAL A 8 -3.50 -16.53 -10.90
N PHE A 9 -2.75 -17.42 -11.54
CA PHE A 9 -1.91 -17.10 -12.68
C PHE A 9 -2.61 -17.38 -14.02
N LEU A 10 -2.51 -16.46 -14.98
CA LEU A 10 -3.05 -16.59 -16.32
C LEU A 10 -1.97 -16.33 -17.38
N HIS A 11 -1.58 -17.36 -18.12
CA HIS A 11 -0.44 -17.31 -19.03
C HIS A 11 -0.72 -16.50 -20.31
N GLY A 12 0.35 -16.09 -20.99
CA GLY A 12 0.28 -15.42 -22.30
C GLY A 12 0.06 -16.39 -23.45
N TRP A 13 -0.09 -15.83 -24.65
CA TRP A 13 -0.21 -16.61 -25.89
C TRP A 13 1.01 -17.50 -26.09
N GLY A 14 0.80 -18.75 -26.50
CA GLY A 14 1.87 -19.72 -26.74
C GLY A 14 2.58 -20.24 -25.49
N GLY A 15 2.04 -19.94 -24.31
CA GLY A 15 2.50 -20.40 -23.01
C GLY A 15 1.58 -21.43 -22.36
N ASP A 16 1.97 -21.91 -21.18
CA ASP A 16 1.17 -22.72 -20.26
C ASP A 16 1.71 -22.57 -18.83
N ARG A 17 1.22 -23.35 -17.87
CA ARG A 17 1.65 -23.26 -16.45
C ARG A 17 3.16 -23.35 -16.22
N ARG A 18 3.91 -24.02 -17.10
CA ARG A 18 5.36 -24.24 -16.93
C ARG A 18 6.14 -22.92 -16.91
N LEU A 19 5.62 -21.87 -17.58
CA LEU A 19 6.18 -20.52 -17.57
C LEU A 19 6.27 -19.92 -16.16
N TRP A 20 5.44 -20.38 -15.23
CA TRP A 20 5.41 -19.84 -13.88
C TRP A 20 6.42 -20.48 -12.95
N GLN A 21 6.94 -21.67 -13.26
CA GLN A 21 7.71 -22.46 -12.29
C GLN A 21 8.84 -21.66 -11.62
N PRO A 22 9.70 -20.92 -12.34
CA PRO A 22 10.77 -20.16 -11.68
C PRO A 22 10.25 -19.05 -10.76
N LEU A 23 9.13 -18.42 -11.12
CA LEU A 23 8.47 -17.42 -10.27
C LEU A 23 7.80 -18.07 -9.05
N LEU A 24 7.19 -19.25 -9.21
CA LEU A 24 6.61 -20.01 -8.11
C LEU A 24 7.70 -20.45 -7.11
N ASP A 25 8.83 -20.93 -7.61
CA ASP A 25 10.00 -21.29 -6.80
C ASP A 25 10.48 -20.07 -5.98
N ALA A 26 10.56 -18.89 -6.61
CA ALA A 26 10.97 -17.64 -5.96
C ALA A 26 9.93 -17.07 -4.97
N LEU A 27 8.63 -17.34 -5.17
CA LEU A 27 7.57 -16.95 -4.23
C LEU A 27 7.54 -17.85 -2.99
N GLY A 28 8.04 -19.09 -3.10
CA GLY A 28 8.16 -20.06 -2.02
C GLY A 28 6.86 -20.81 -1.73
N GLU A 29 6.90 -22.15 -1.77
CA GLU A 29 5.72 -23.02 -1.64
C GLU A 29 5.17 -23.15 -0.19
N ASN A 30 5.89 -22.63 0.81
CA ASN A 30 5.60 -22.87 2.23
C ASN A 30 4.88 -21.70 2.95
N GLY A 31 4.36 -20.74 2.20
CA GLY A 31 3.60 -19.60 2.75
C GLY A 31 2.11 -19.90 2.96
N PRO A 32 1.36 -19.04 3.69
CA PRO A 32 -0.10 -19.16 3.86
C PRO A 32 -0.90 -18.79 2.58
N LEU A 33 -0.22 -18.65 1.44
CA LEU A 33 -0.76 -18.16 0.17
C LEU A 33 -1.03 -19.36 -0.74
N ALA A 34 -2.30 -19.65 -1.00
CA ALA A 34 -2.70 -20.62 -2.01
C ALA A 34 -2.37 -20.07 -3.41
N ILE A 35 -1.77 -20.91 -4.26
CA ILE A 35 -1.43 -20.54 -5.63
C ILE A 35 -2.10 -21.52 -6.60
N SER A 36 -2.73 -20.98 -7.63
CA SER A 36 -3.24 -21.76 -8.76
C SER A 36 -2.93 -21.08 -10.08
N SER A 37 -3.00 -21.84 -11.17
CA SER A 37 -2.88 -21.32 -12.54
C SER A 37 -4.03 -21.82 -13.40
N LEU A 38 -4.53 -20.98 -14.28
CA LEU A 38 -5.53 -21.34 -15.28
C LEU A 38 -4.85 -21.58 -16.63
N GLU A 39 -5.31 -22.60 -17.35
CA GLU A 39 -4.90 -22.88 -18.74
C GLU A 39 -5.93 -22.26 -19.69
N LEU A 40 -5.46 -21.46 -20.65
CA LEU A 40 -6.29 -20.93 -21.72
C LEU A 40 -6.68 -22.05 -22.71
N PRO A 41 -7.89 -22.02 -23.30
CA PRO A 41 -8.29 -23.01 -24.31
C PRO A 41 -7.28 -23.07 -25.48
N GLY A 42 -6.89 -24.27 -25.90
CA GLY A 42 -5.90 -24.49 -26.95
C GLY A 42 -4.45 -24.58 -26.49
N PHE A 43 -4.17 -24.43 -25.19
CA PHE A 43 -2.81 -24.43 -24.62
C PHE A 43 -2.69 -25.40 -23.44
N GLY A 44 -1.46 -25.86 -23.18
CA GLY A 44 -1.15 -26.74 -22.04
C GLY A 44 -2.08 -27.96 -21.96
N ASP A 45 -2.60 -28.23 -20.77
CA ASP A 45 -3.56 -29.31 -20.52
C ASP A 45 -4.97 -29.03 -21.09
N ALA A 46 -5.19 -27.84 -21.65
CA ALA A 46 -6.42 -27.43 -22.33
C ALA A 46 -6.24 -27.40 -23.87
N SER A 47 -5.22 -28.06 -24.42
CA SER A 47 -4.92 -28.10 -25.87
C SER A 47 -6.11 -28.50 -26.74
N ASP A 48 -6.96 -29.39 -26.24
CA ASP A 48 -8.10 -29.94 -26.99
C ASP A 48 -9.37 -29.09 -26.87
N ARG A 49 -9.33 -28.00 -26.07
CA ARG A 49 -10.47 -27.09 -25.90
C ARG A 49 -10.47 -26.03 -27.00
N ALA A 50 -11.61 -25.90 -27.68
CA ALA A 50 -11.82 -24.82 -28.65
C ALA A 50 -11.83 -23.44 -27.97
N TRP A 51 -11.35 -22.41 -28.68
CA TRP A 51 -11.43 -21.02 -28.21
C TRP A 51 -12.88 -20.54 -28.33
N PRO A 52 -13.54 -20.12 -27.23
CA PRO A 52 -14.91 -19.64 -27.26
C PRO A 52 -14.96 -18.15 -27.69
N THR A 53 -16.14 -17.51 -27.65
CA THR A 53 -16.20 -16.04 -27.81
C THR A 53 -15.51 -15.34 -26.66
N ASP A 54 -15.12 -14.07 -26.84
CA ASP A 54 -14.39 -13.31 -25.82
C ASP A 54 -15.22 -13.19 -24.52
N GLU A 55 -16.54 -13.02 -24.61
CA GLU A 55 -17.45 -12.97 -23.45
C GLU A 55 -17.54 -14.32 -22.74
N GLN A 56 -17.69 -15.40 -23.50
CA GLN A 56 -17.76 -16.76 -22.95
C GLN A 56 -16.43 -17.15 -22.28
N LEU A 57 -15.30 -16.74 -22.86
CA LEU A 57 -13.98 -16.95 -22.28
C LEU A 57 -13.88 -16.26 -20.91
N LEU A 58 -14.23 -14.97 -20.84
CA LEU A 58 -14.18 -14.21 -19.59
C LEU A 58 -15.12 -14.80 -18.53
N GLN A 59 -16.32 -15.24 -18.93
CA GLN A 59 -17.24 -15.91 -18.02
C GLN A 59 -16.63 -17.21 -17.46
N GLN A 60 -16.16 -18.09 -18.34
CA GLN A 60 -15.57 -19.38 -17.95
C GLN A 60 -14.32 -19.22 -17.07
N LEU A 61 -13.49 -18.20 -17.33
CA LEU A 61 -12.33 -17.89 -16.49
C LEU A 61 -12.78 -17.38 -15.11
N CYS A 62 -13.76 -16.46 -15.06
CA CYS A 62 -14.27 -15.88 -13.82
C CYS A 62 -14.90 -16.94 -12.89
N GLU A 63 -15.61 -17.92 -13.46
CA GLU A 63 -16.22 -19.04 -12.73
C GLU A 63 -15.19 -19.91 -12.00
N GLN A 64 -13.97 -20.03 -12.55
CA GLN A 64 -12.87 -20.79 -11.96
C GLN A 64 -12.11 -20.02 -10.87
N LEU A 65 -12.34 -18.71 -10.72
CA LEU A 65 -11.62 -17.89 -9.73
C LEU A 65 -12.15 -18.14 -8.32
N PRO A 66 -11.27 -18.27 -7.30
CA PRO A 66 -11.69 -18.18 -5.91
C PRO A 66 -12.11 -16.74 -5.56
N HIS A 67 -12.86 -16.58 -4.48
CA HIS A 67 -13.15 -15.25 -3.92
C HIS A 67 -11.92 -14.65 -3.26
N ASN A 68 -11.83 -13.33 -3.23
CA ASN A 68 -10.73 -12.57 -2.62
C ASN A 68 -9.33 -12.99 -3.12
N CYS A 69 -9.19 -13.16 -4.45
CA CYS A 69 -7.92 -13.53 -5.09
C CYS A 69 -7.22 -12.32 -5.73
N VAL A 70 -5.91 -12.45 -5.99
CA VAL A 70 -5.17 -11.55 -6.88
C VAL A 70 -4.89 -12.28 -8.18
N LEU A 71 -5.24 -11.65 -9.30
CA LEU A 71 -4.93 -12.17 -10.63
C LEU A 71 -3.54 -11.73 -11.06
N VAL A 72 -2.74 -12.68 -11.54
CA VAL A 72 -1.42 -12.42 -12.12
C VAL A 72 -1.44 -12.88 -13.57
N GLY A 73 -1.46 -11.94 -14.51
CA GLY A 73 -1.55 -12.25 -15.94
C GLY A 73 -0.30 -11.84 -16.72
N HIS A 74 0.18 -12.71 -17.62
CA HIS A 74 1.28 -12.38 -18.53
C HIS A 74 0.75 -12.11 -19.94
N SER A 75 1.19 -11.02 -20.58
CA SER A 75 0.89 -10.71 -21.99
C SER A 75 -0.63 -10.79 -22.28
N LEU A 76 -1.09 -11.66 -23.18
CA LEU A 76 -2.53 -11.94 -23.40
C LEU A 76 -3.28 -12.24 -22.10
N GLY A 77 -2.74 -13.08 -21.23
CA GLY A 77 -3.33 -13.36 -19.91
C GLY A 77 -3.41 -12.13 -19.03
N GLY A 78 -2.46 -11.19 -19.14
CA GLY A 78 -2.52 -9.90 -18.46
C GLY A 78 -3.65 -9.01 -18.98
N MET A 79 -3.87 -9.01 -20.29
CA MET A 79 -4.97 -8.26 -20.91
C MET A 79 -6.34 -8.85 -20.54
N LEU A 80 -6.48 -10.18 -20.53
CA LEU A 80 -7.69 -10.85 -20.07
C LEU A 80 -7.94 -10.64 -18.57
N ALA A 81 -6.89 -10.70 -17.75
CA ALA A 81 -6.98 -10.45 -16.31
C ALA A 81 -7.47 -9.04 -15.99
N ALA A 82 -7.08 -8.03 -16.79
CA ALA A 82 -7.62 -6.68 -16.65
C ALA A 82 -9.13 -6.62 -16.91
N CYS A 83 -9.63 -7.29 -17.96
CA CYS A 83 -11.07 -7.40 -18.23
C CYS A 83 -11.82 -8.08 -17.08
N LEU A 84 -11.29 -9.19 -16.56
CA LEU A 84 -11.85 -9.92 -15.42
C LEU A 84 -11.92 -9.04 -14.16
N ALA A 85 -10.83 -8.34 -13.84
CA ALA A 85 -10.74 -7.47 -12.68
C ALA A 85 -11.76 -6.31 -12.72
N ALA A 86 -12.03 -5.77 -13.92
CA ALA A 86 -13.05 -4.74 -14.10
C ALA A 86 -14.49 -5.27 -13.95
N GLY A 87 -14.74 -6.53 -14.35
CA GLY A 87 -16.08 -7.11 -14.36
C GLY A 87 -16.52 -7.79 -13.05
N ALA A 88 -15.61 -8.36 -12.27
CA ALA A 88 -15.96 -9.26 -11.16
C ALA A 88 -16.15 -8.58 -9.79
N GLY A 89 -15.77 -7.31 -9.66
CA GLY A 89 -15.83 -6.56 -8.40
C GLY A 89 -14.78 -6.96 -7.35
N ARG A 90 -14.57 -6.08 -6.35
CA ARG A 90 -13.48 -6.19 -5.37
C ARG A 90 -13.59 -7.36 -4.38
N GLU A 91 -14.78 -7.94 -4.23
CA GLU A 91 -14.99 -9.10 -3.37
C GLU A 91 -14.50 -10.41 -4.02
N LYS A 92 -14.55 -10.49 -5.35
CA LYS A 92 -14.05 -11.63 -6.11
C LYS A 92 -12.56 -11.49 -6.38
N ILE A 93 -12.15 -10.34 -6.93
CA ILE A 93 -10.76 -10.05 -7.27
C ILE A 93 -10.33 -8.85 -6.43
N ALA A 94 -9.37 -9.07 -5.52
CA ALA A 94 -8.88 -8.06 -4.60
C ALA A 94 -7.81 -7.16 -5.23
N GLY A 95 -7.07 -7.67 -6.22
CA GLY A 95 -6.03 -6.93 -6.92
C GLY A 95 -5.61 -7.56 -8.25
N LEU A 96 -4.93 -6.78 -9.08
CA LEU A 96 -4.46 -7.17 -10.41
C LEU A 96 -2.94 -6.99 -10.53
N ILE A 97 -2.25 -7.99 -11.07
CA ILE A 97 -0.85 -7.88 -11.46
C ILE A 97 -0.74 -8.26 -12.94
N THR A 98 -0.16 -7.39 -13.76
CA THR A 98 0.12 -7.70 -15.16
C THR A 98 1.62 -7.71 -15.42
N ILE A 99 2.10 -8.70 -16.16
CA ILE A 99 3.51 -8.86 -16.54
C ILE A 99 3.59 -8.79 -18.06
N ALA A 100 4.39 -7.85 -18.59
CA ALA A 100 4.59 -7.64 -20.02
C ALA A 100 3.26 -7.58 -20.81
N ALA A 101 2.26 -6.90 -20.26
CA ALA A 101 0.95 -6.72 -20.87
C ALA A 101 0.73 -5.26 -21.24
N ASN A 102 0.16 -5.03 -22.43
CA ASN A 102 -0.09 -3.69 -22.94
C ASN A 102 -1.56 -3.27 -22.69
N GLY A 103 -1.83 -1.97 -22.59
CA GLY A 103 -3.19 -1.44 -22.61
C GLY A 103 -3.90 -1.74 -23.94
N SER A 104 -3.18 -1.64 -25.07
CA SER A 104 -3.60 -2.18 -26.36
C SER A 104 -2.39 -2.84 -27.01
N PHE A 105 -2.49 -4.12 -27.37
CA PHE A 105 -1.35 -4.84 -27.94
C PHE A 105 -0.95 -4.30 -29.31
N LEU A 106 -1.94 -3.99 -30.15
CA LEU A 106 -1.72 -3.32 -31.43
C LEU A 106 -1.47 -1.83 -31.23
N GLN A 107 -0.60 -1.28 -32.09
CA GLN A 107 -0.40 0.15 -32.18
C GLN A 107 -1.71 0.86 -32.54
N ARG A 108 -1.96 1.99 -31.87
CA ARG A 108 -3.02 2.96 -32.19
C ARG A 108 -2.38 4.31 -32.46
N ASP A 109 -3.13 5.26 -33.03
CA ASP A 109 -2.61 6.59 -33.39
C ASP A 109 -1.87 7.28 -32.23
N ASP A 110 -2.40 7.12 -31.01
CA ASP A 110 -1.91 7.70 -29.77
C ASP A 110 -1.34 6.66 -28.80
N TRP A 111 -1.08 5.42 -29.24
CA TRP A 111 -0.66 4.35 -28.34
C TRP A 111 0.43 3.44 -28.93
N PRO A 112 1.57 3.26 -28.23
CA PRO A 112 2.63 2.38 -28.69
C PRO A 112 2.22 0.91 -28.54
N GLY A 113 2.43 0.12 -29.58
CA GLY A 113 2.13 -1.29 -29.63
C GLY A 113 2.74 -1.95 -30.86
N MET A 114 2.42 -3.22 -31.08
CA MET A 114 2.84 -3.95 -32.27
C MET A 114 2.18 -3.35 -33.53
N HIS A 115 2.97 -3.11 -34.56
CA HIS A 115 2.45 -2.61 -35.83
C HIS A 115 1.46 -3.61 -36.44
N PRO A 116 0.26 -3.18 -36.88
CA PRO A 116 -0.79 -4.09 -37.38
C PRO A 116 -0.35 -5.01 -38.52
N GLN A 117 0.52 -4.52 -39.43
CA GLN A 117 1.03 -5.35 -40.52
C GLN A 117 2.00 -6.44 -40.02
N THR A 118 2.82 -6.14 -39.02
CA THR A 118 3.71 -7.13 -38.39
C THR A 118 2.90 -8.22 -37.71
N PHE A 119 1.82 -7.83 -37.02
CA PHE A 119 0.87 -8.76 -36.42
C PHE A 119 0.18 -9.64 -37.46
N ALA A 120 -0.35 -9.05 -38.54
CA ALA A 120 -1.02 -9.79 -39.60
C ALA A 120 -0.10 -10.81 -40.28
N ALA A 121 1.17 -10.44 -40.55
CA ALA A 121 2.17 -11.34 -41.09
C ALA A 121 2.49 -12.51 -40.15
N PHE A 122 2.57 -12.24 -38.83
CA PHE A 122 2.76 -13.28 -37.82
C PHE A 122 1.55 -14.23 -37.76
N ARG A 123 0.33 -13.68 -37.80
CA ARG A 123 -0.93 -14.45 -37.81
C ARG A 123 -1.06 -15.34 -39.04
N GLN A 124 -0.65 -14.85 -40.21
CA GLN A 124 -0.59 -15.64 -41.45
C GLN A 124 0.45 -16.75 -41.37
N SER A 125 1.64 -16.44 -40.81
CA SER A 125 2.72 -17.42 -40.63
C SER A 125 2.29 -18.57 -39.71
N LEU A 126 1.52 -18.28 -38.64
CA LEU A 126 0.99 -19.30 -37.76
C LEU A 126 0.11 -20.31 -38.50
N THR A 127 -0.71 -19.86 -39.45
CA THR A 127 -1.57 -20.74 -40.25
C THR A 127 -0.77 -21.54 -41.28
N ALA A 128 0.24 -20.93 -41.90
CA ALA A 128 1.04 -21.60 -42.93
C ALA A 128 2.07 -22.59 -42.33
N GLU A 129 2.75 -22.20 -41.26
CA GLU A 129 3.87 -22.94 -40.65
C GLU A 129 3.80 -22.84 -39.11
N PRO A 130 2.88 -23.58 -38.44
CA PRO A 130 2.60 -23.39 -37.02
C PRO A 130 3.82 -23.61 -36.12
N LEU A 131 4.54 -24.72 -36.29
CA LEU A 131 5.71 -25.07 -35.47
C LEU A 131 6.87 -24.08 -35.67
N ALA A 132 7.18 -23.73 -36.92
CA ALA A 132 8.23 -22.75 -37.22
C ALA A 132 7.88 -21.35 -36.67
N THR A 133 6.60 -21.00 -36.69
CA THR A 133 6.11 -19.74 -36.11
C THR A 133 6.23 -19.73 -34.58
N TRP A 134 5.91 -20.85 -33.92
CA TRP A 134 6.15 -21.01 -32.49
C TRP A 134 7.66 -20.88 -32.14
N GLU A 135 8.55 -21.51 -32.90
CA GLU A 135 10.00 -21.37 -32.67
C GLU A 135 10.49 -19.92 -32.83
N LYS A 136 10.00 -19.21 -33.84
CA LYS A 136 10.26 -17.77 -34.05
C LYS A 136 9.73 -16.96 -32.86
N PHE A 137 8.57 -17.32 -32.33
CA PHE A 137 7.98 -16.66 -31.17
C PHE A 137 8.81 -16.84 -29.90
N CYS A 138 9.36 -18.03 -29.63
CA CYS A 138 10.33 -18.20 -28.54
C CYS A 138 11.51 -17.22 -28.67
N GLY A 139 11.98 -16.99 -29.91
CA GLY A 139 13.00 -16.00 -30.22
C GLY A 139 12.56 -14.56 -29.94
N LEU A 140 11.30 -14.21 -30.25
CA LEU A 140 10.75 -12.88 -29.96
C LEU A 140 10.59 -12.63 -28.46
N GLN A 141 10.11 -13.62 -27.70
CA GLN A 141 9.96 -13.50 -26.24
C GLN A 141 11.31 -13.28 -25.53
N ALA A 142 12.38 -13.94 -26.01
CA ALA A 142 13.72 -13.82 -25.44
C ALA A 142 14.48 -12.56 -25.90
N ARG A 143 14.09 -11.97 -27.04
CA ARG A 143 14.83 -10.88 -27.67
C ARG A 143 14.91 -9.67 -26.74
N GLY A 144 16.10 -9.08 -26.65
CA GLY A 144 16.38 -7.89 -25.85
C GLY A 144 16.72 -8.18 -24.39
N ASP A 145 16.30 -9.32 -23.85
CA ASP A 145 16.60 -9.73 -22.47
C ASP A 145 18.12 -9.91 -22.27
N SER A 146 18.63 -9.47 -21.12
CA SER A 146 20.06 -9.62 -20.78
C SER A 146 20.48 -11.09 -20.68
N SER A 147 19.54 -11.98 -20.37
CA SER A 147 19.67 -13.43 -20.33
C SER A 147 19.10 -14.12 -21.58
N MET A 148 18.98 -13.40 -22.72
CA MET A 148 18.32 -13.87 -23.96
C MET A 148 18.64 -15.33 -24.33
N ARG A 149 19.91 -15.75 -24.29
CA ARG A 149 20.30 -17.12 -24.67
C ARG A 149 19.73 -18.19 -23.72
N ALA A 150 19.72 -17.91 -22.42
CA ALA A 150 19.18 -18.82 -21.41
C ALA A 150 17.66 -18.90 -21.52
N VAL A 151 17.00 -17.74 -21.65
CA VAL A 151 15.55 -17.62 -21.86
C VAL A 151 15.12 -18.39 -23.10
N LEU A 152 15.76 -18.16 -24.25
CA LEU A 152 15.45 -18.86 -25.50
C LEU A 152 15.60 -20.37 -25.37
N LYS A 153 16.70 -20.82 -24.75
CA LYS A 153 16.95 -22.25 -24.52
C LYS A 153 15.84 -22.87 -23.69
N GLN A 154 15.40 -22.20 -22.62
CA GLN A 154 14.36 -22.70 -21.73
C GLN A 154 12.98 -22.72 -22.40
N LEU A 155 12.61 -21.66 -23.12
CA LEU A 155 11.33 -21.64 -23.86
C LEU A 155 11.25 -22.78 -24.89
N LYS A 156 12.34 -23.08 -25.59
CA LYS A 156 12.39 -24.19 -26.57
C LYS A 156 12.35 -25.59 -25.94
N GLN A 157 12.56 -25.72 -24.62
CA GLN A 157 12.41 -27.00 -23.91
C GLN A 157 10.95 -27.37 -23.66
N TRP A 158 10.01 -26.45 -23.95
CA TRP A 158 8.59 -26.63 -23.71
C TRP A 158 7.79 -26.53 -25.01
N PRO A 159 8.00 -27.44 -25.98
CA PRO A 159 7.19 -27.45 -27.18
C PRO A 159 5.70 -27.72 -26.83
N PRO A 160 4.77 -27.14 -27.61
CA PRO A 160 3.36 -27.46 -27.49
C PRO A 160 3.10 -28.88 -28.01
N GLN A 161 2.11 -29.56 -27.42
CA GLN A 161 1.70 -30.88 -27.90
C GLN A 161 1.06 -30.80 -29.30
N SER A 162 0.26 -29.77 -29.53
CA SER A 162 -0.37 -29.46 -30.80
C SER A 162 -0.54 -27.94 -30.95
N ILE A 163 -0.62 -27.46 -32.19
CA ILE A 163 -0.95 -26.07 -32.52
C ILE A 163 -2.20 -26.12 -33.41
N GLY A 164 -3.37 -25.95 -32.79
CA GLY A 164 -4.67 -25.96 -33.47
C GLY A 164 -5.25 -24.57 -33.69
N ASP A 165 -6.48 -24.51 -34.22
CA ASP A 165 -7.17 -23.26 -34.58
C ASP A 165 -7.29 -22.26 -33.42
N ALA A 166 -7.39 -22.76 -32.19
CA ALA A 166 -7.46 -21.97 -30.97
C ALA A 166 -6.26 -21.02 -30.80
N TRP A 167 -5.07 -21.36 -31.32
CA TRP A 167 -3.91 -20.48 -31.29
C TRP A 167 -4.12 -19.23 -32.13
N GLY A 168 -4.74 -19.38 -33.30
CA GLY A 168 -5.10 -18.25 -34.16
C GLY A 168 -6.20 -17.39 -33.54
N GLN A 169 -7.23 -18.03 -32.98
CA GLN A 169 -8.35 -17.36 -32.33
C GLN A 169 -7.90 -16.56 -31.08
N ALA A 170 -6.92 -17.08 -30.34
CA ALA A 170 -6.28 -16.39 -29.21
C ALA A 170 -5.50 -15.14 -29.64
N LEU A 171 -4.79 -15.19 -30.78
CA LEU A 171 -4.18 -13.98 -31.37
C LEU A 171 -5.26 -12.98 -31.78
N ASP A 172 -6.32 -13.45 -32.42
CA ASP A 172 -7.40 -12.58 -32.88
C ASP A 172 -8.08 -11.90 -31.68
N CYS A 173 -8.21 -12.59 -30.54
CA CYS A 173 -8.63 -12.02 -29.25
C CYS A 173 -7.66 -10.94 -28.77
N LEU A 174 -6.35 -11.24 -28.73
CA LEU A 174 -5.30 -10.28 -28.36
C LEU A 174 -5.36 -8.98 -29.18
N ALA A 175 -5.63 -9.10 -30.49
CA ALA A 175 -5.74 -7.96 -31.41
C ALA A 175 -6.98 -7.08 -31.13
N ARG A 176 -8.08 -7.68 -30.66
CA ARG A 176 -9.32 -6.98 -30.34
C ARG A 176 -9.28 -6.26 -28.99
N LEU A 177 -8.58 -6.83 -28.00
CA LEU A 177 -8.53 -6.27 -26.65
C LEU A 177 -7.94 -4.85 -26.62
N ASP A 178 -8.67 -3.93 -25.99
CA ASP A 178 -8.24 -2.56 -25.72
C ASP A 178 -8.67 -2.16 -24.30
N ASN A 179 -7.71 -2.25 -23.38
CA ASN A 179 -7.88 -1.99 -21.96
C ASN A 179 -7.46 -0.58 -21.56
N ARG A 180 -7.13 0.32 -22.49
CA ARG A 180 -6.60 1.66 -22.16
C ARG A 180 -7.56 2.46 -21.27
N GLU A 181 -8.82 2.53 -21.68
CA GLU A 181 -9.88 3.22 -20.90
C GLU A 181 -10.18 2.48 -19.60
N LEU A 182 -10.26 1.15 -19.66
CA LEU A 182 -10.53 0.27 -18.53
C LEU A 182 -9.50 0.45 -17.42
N LEU A 183 -8.20 0.37 -17.73
CA LEU A 183 -7.11 0.51 -16.77
C LEU A 183 -7.06 1.93 -16.17
N SER A 184 -7.35 2.96 -16.96
CA SER A 184 -7.38 4.35 -16.47
C SER A 184 -8.44 4.59 -15.38
N ARG A 185 -9.54 3.84 -15.43
CA ARG A 185 -10.67 3.96 -14.49
C ARG A 185 -10.65 2.92 -13.38
N MET A 186 -9.70 1.99 -13.40
CA MET A 186 -9.64 0.90 -12.44
C MET A 186 -9.21 1.39 -11.06
N SER A 187 -10.16 1.44 -10.11
CA SER A 187 -9.91 1.80 -8.70
C SER A 187 -9.42 0.64 -7.83
N MET A 188 -9.24 -0.54 -8.42
CA MET A 188 -8.69 -1.71 -7.76
C MET A 188 -7.16 -1.59 -7.68
N PRO A 189 -6.54 -1.96 -6.53
CA PRO A 189 -5.10 -2.05 -6.42
C PRO A 189 -4.50 -2.88 -7.56
N SER A 190 -3.54 -2.30 -8.26
CA SER A 190 -2.91 -2.92 -9.42
C SER A 190 -1.39 -2.73 -9.46
N LEU A 191 -0.69 -3.68 -10.06
CA LEU A 191 0.75 -3.62 -10.32
C LEU A 191 1.01 -4.02 -11.79
N HIS A 192 1.69 -3.16 -12.54
CA HIS A 192 1.99 -3.40 -13.95
C HIS A 192 3.50 -3.45 -14.17
N ILE A 193 4.02 -4.63 -14.49
CA ILE A 193 5.44 -4.91 -14.65
C ILE A 193 5.79 -4.99 -16.14
N PHE A 194 6.74 -4.16 -16.58
CA PHE A 194 7.28 -4.14 -17.93
C PHE A 194 8.77 -4.46 -17.94
N GLY A 195 9.28 -4.98 -19.06
CA GLY A 195 10.71 -5.02 -19.35
C GLY A 195 11.13 -3.82 -20.20
N ASP A 196 12.25 -3.19 -19.90
CA ASP A 196 12.76 -2.04 -20.68
C ASP A 196 13.25 -2.43 -22.08
N ARG A 197 13.48 -3.73 -22.33
CA ARG A 197 13.97 -4.30 -23.59
C ARG A 197 13.01 -5.31 -24.20
N ASP A 198 11.75 -5.28 -23.81
CA ASP A 198 10.71 -6.13 -24.37
C ASP A 198 10.51 -5.85 -25.87
N ALA A 199 10.67 -6.89 -26.70
CA ALA A 199 10.56 -6.81 -28.15
C ALA A 199 9.12 -6.92 -28.68
N LEU A 200 8.16 -7.27 -27.83
CA LEU A 200 6.74 -7.47 -28.15
C LEU A 200 5.89 -6.33 -27.58
N VAL A 201 6.19 -5.89 -26.36
CA VAL A 201 5.49 -4.78 -25.70
C VAL A 201 6.48 -3.63 -25.49
N PRO A 202 6.37 -2.53 -26.25
CA PRO A 202 7.31 -1.42 -26.13
C PRO A 202 7.19 -0.74 -24.76
N VAL A 203 8.34 -0.44 -24.12
CA VAL A 203 8.38 0.25 -22.82
C VAL A 203 7.66 1.61 -22.82
N ALA A 204 7.58 2.29 -23.96
CA ALA A 204 6.80 3.51 -24.13
C ALA A 204 5.30 3.34 -23.78
N ALA A 205 4.77 2.11 -23.81
CA ALA A 205 3.42 1.82 -23.33
C ALA A 205 3.29 2.03 -21.80
N ALA A 206 4.34 1.73 -21.04
CA ALA A 206 4.37 1.97 -19.59
C ALA A 206 4.29 3.46 -19.28
N GLU A 207 4.94 4.32 -20.07
CA GLU A 207 4.93 5.78 -19.90
C GLU A 207 3.55 6.40 -20.18
N ARG A 208 2.79 5.81 -21.10
CA ARG A 208 1.43 6.26 -21.45
C ARG A 208 0.34 5.63 -20.59
N LEU A 209 0.65 4.53 -19.90
CA LEU A 209 -0.31 3.86 -19.04
C LEU A 209 -0.69 4.75 -17.85
N ARG A 210 -2.01 4.93 -17.68
CA ARG A 210 -2.59 5.65 -16.56
C ARG A 210 -3.28 4.64 -15.66
N VAL A 211 -2.93 4.65 -14.38
CA VAL A 211 -3.53 3.80 -13.35
C VAL A 211 -3.96 4.69 -12.19
N SER A 212 -5.20 4.56 -11.73
CA SER A 212 -5.73 5.41 -10.65
C SER A 212 -5.47 4.82 -9.26
N ALA A 213 -5.25 3.51 -9.16
CA ALA A 213 -4.94 2.81 -7.91
C ALA A 213 -3.90 1.70 -8.16
N GLY A 214 -2.64 2.07 -8.39
CA GLY A 214 -1.59 1.08 -8.64
C GLY A 214 -0.21 1.64 -8.93
N ALA A 215 0.72 0.74 -9.21
CA ALA A 215 2.10 1.05 -9.56
C ALA A 215 2.46 0.50 -10.94
N ILE A 216 3.35 1.22 -11.63
CA ILE A 216 3.96 0.79 -12.90
C ILE A 216 5.45 0.61 -12.62
N GLU A 217 5.97 -0.58 -12.93
CA GLU A 217 7.34 -0.99 -12.66
C GLU A 217 8.00 -1.39 -13.97
N VAL A 218 9.16 -0.78 -14.27
CA VAL A 218 9.95 -1.10 -15.46
C VAL A 218 11.25 -1.76 -15.01
N LEU A 219 11.43 -3.04 -15.36
CA LEU A 219 12.57 -3.83 -14.97
C LEU A 219 13.70 -3.66 -16.00
N ALA A 220 14.86 -3.21 -15.50
CA ALA A 220 16.03 -2.97 -16.33
C ALA A 220 16.61 -4.29 -16.88
N GLY A 221 17.01 -4.27 -18.15
CA GLY A 221 17.60 -5.41 -18.85
C GLY A 221 16.66 -6.58 -19.11
N CYS A 222 15.36 -6.43 -18.92
CA CYS A 222 14.37 -7.51 -19.04
C CYS A 222 13.61 -7.44 -20.37
N GLY A 223 13.37 -8.62 -20.97
CA GLY A 223 12.54 -8.79 -22.16
C GLY A 223 11.08 -9.11 -21.83
N HIS A 224 10.42 -9.94 -22.67
CA HIS A 224 8.98 -10.20 -22.57
C HIS A 224 8.57 -11.17 -21.45
N VAL A 225 9.52 -11.93 -20.89
CA VAL A 225 9.26 -12.97 -19.90
C VAL A 225 10.08 -12.78 -18.61
N PRO A 226 9.96 -11.63 -17.92
CA PRO A 226 10.72 -11.37 -16.70
C PRO A 226 10.39 -12.34 -15.56
N GLN A 227 9.22 -12.99 -15.58
CA GLN A 227 8.89 -14.10 -14.67
C GLN A 227 9.82 -15.30 -14.83
N LEU A 228 10.54 -15.39 -15.95
CA LEU A 228 11.52 -16.43 -16.26
C LEU A 228 12.95 -15.92 -16.06
N SER A 229 13.30 -14.78 -16.66
CA SER A 229 14.67 -14.24 -16.64
C SER A 229 15.06 -13.52 -15.35
N ALA A 230 14.07 -13.00 -14.61
CA ALA A 230 14.25 -12.19 -13.41
C ALA A 230 13.22 -12.58 -12.33
N ALA A 231 12.96 -13.88 -12.18
CA ALA A 231 11.91 -14.43 -11.32
C ALA A 231 11.93 -13.89 -9.88
N GLU A 232 13.11 -13.80 -9.26
CA GLU A 232 13.27 -13.24 -7.89
C GLU A 232 12.83 -11.78 -7.79
N LEU A 233 13.18 -10.97 -8.77
CA LEU A 233 12.80 -9.56 -8.81
C LEU A 233 11.28 -9.41 -9.00
N VAL A 234 10.69 -10.22 -9.88
CA VAL A 234 9.23 -10.25 -10.05
C VAL A 234 8.55 -10.73 -8.77
N ALA A 235 9.07 -11.77 -8.11
CA ALA A 235 8.56 -12.27 -6.83
C ALA A 235 8.63 -11.20 -5.73
N GLU A 236 9.70 -10.42 -5.68
CA GLU A 236 9.84 -9.29 -4.74
C GLU A 236 8.74 -8.25 -4.95
N LYS A 237 8.48 -7.85 -6.20
CA LYS A 237 7.43 -6.88 -6.55
C LYS A 237 6.04 -7.42 -6.19
N ILE A 238 5.77 -8.71 -6.46
CA ILE A 238 4.52 -9.37 -6.07
C ILE A 238 4.38 -9.42 -4.54
N ARG A 239 5.44 -9.78 -3.79
CA ARG A 239 5.43 -9.80 -2.32
C ARG A 239 5.16 -8.41 -1.74
N HIS A 240 5.73 -7.36 -2.32
CA HIS A 240 5.45 -5.98 -1.92
C HIS A 240 3.99 -5.62 -2.17
N PHE A 241 3.48 -5.88 -3.37
CA PHE A 241 2.08 -5.60 -3.70
C PHE A 241 1.10 -6.33 -2.78
N LEU A 242 1.33 -7.63 -2.54
CA LEU A 242 0.50 -8.42 -1.63
C LEU A 242 0.57 -7.93 -0.20
N ARG A 243 1.75 -7.48 0.24
CA ARG A 243 1.92 -6.86 1.54
C ARG A 243 1.02 -5.62 1.62
N ASP A 244 1.14 -4.67 0.70
CA ASP A 244 0.38 -3.42 0.72
C ASP A 244 -1.12 -3.68 0.65
N LEU A 245 -1.54 -4.59 -0.23
CA LEU A 245 -2.94 -5.01 -0.39
C LEU A 245 -3.52 -5.61 0.89
N ASN A 246 -2.72 -6.36 1.64
CA ASN A 246 -3.08 -6.94 2.93
C ASN A 246 -2.94 -5.94 4.10
N GLY A 247 -2.84 -4.64 3.82
CA GLY A 247 -2.67 -3.58 4.82
C GLY A 247 -1.24 -3.48 5.34
N GLY A 248 -0.27 -4.01 4.59
CA GLY A 248 1.14 -4.09 4.94
C GLY A 248 1.92 -2.81 4.71
N GLU A 249 1.28 -1.68 4.98
CA GLU A 249 1.98 -0.50 5.46
C GLU A 249 1.73 -0.21 6.93
N THR A 250 0.92 -0.95 7.70
CA THR A 250 1.04 -0.84 9.17
C THR A 250 2.23 -1.69 9.61
N PRO A 251 3.38 -1.12 10.04
CA PRO A 251 4.52 -1.92 10.48
C PRO A 251 4.25 -2.67 11.79
N PHE A 252 3.07 -2.49 12.38
CA PHE A 252 2.60 -3.09 13.62
C PHE A 252 1.14 -3.56 13.54
N ASP A 253 0.76 -4.51 14.41
CA ASP A 253 -0.64 -4.92 14.59
C ASP A 253 -1.40 -3.85 15.39
N LYS A 254 -2.36 -3.16 14.76
CA LYS A 254 -3.22 -2.16 15.41
C LYS A 254 -3.94 -2.68 16.64
N ARG A 255 -4.29 -3.97 16.71
CA ARG A 255 -4.87 -4.58 17.93
C ARG A 255 -3.83 -4.72 19.04
N ALA A 256 -2.57 -4.93 18.70
CA ALA A 256 -1.48 -4.91 19.67
C ALA A 256 -1.22 -3.49 20.20
N VAL A 257 -1.25 -2.49 19.31
CA VAL A 257 -1.21 -1.06 19.68
C VAL A 257 -2.33 -0.73 20.67
N ALA A 258 -3.59 -1.00 20.29
CA ALA A 258 -4.76 -0.74 21.13
C ALA A 258 -4.66 -1.39 22.52
N ARG A 259 -4.21 -2.65 22.58
CA ARG A 259 -3.98 -3.35 23.86
C ARG A 259 -2.84 -2.76 24.68
N SER A 260 -1.77 -2.29 24.03
CA SER A 260 -0.64 -1.65 24.70
C SER A 260 -1.07 -0.36 25.40
N PHE A 261 -1.73 0.52 24.66
CA PHE A 261 -2.26 1.78 25.19
C PHE A 261 -3.36 1.54 26.24
N GLY A 262 -4.29 0.62 25.99
CA GLY A 262 -5.34 0.28 26.96
C GLY A 262 -4.79 -0.20 28.31
N ARG A 263 -3.68 -0.96 28.33
CA ARG A 263 -3.02 -1.36 29.58
C ARG A 263 -2.27 -0.21 30.28
N ALA A 264 -1.82 0.78 29.51
CA ALA A 264 -1.07 1.91 30.02
C ALA A 264 -1.97 3.01 30.62
N ALA A 265 -3.27 3.02 30.32
CA ALA A 265 -4.21 4.11 30.61
C ALA A 265 -4.06 4.75 32.00
N SER A 266 -4.02 3.93 33.07
CA SER A 266 -3.90 4.42 34.45
C SER A 266 -2.55 5.04 34.81
N SER A 267 -1.49 4.72 34.07
CA SER A 267 -0.13 5.24 34.26
C SER A 267 0.29 6.26 33.20
N TYR A 268 -0.44 6.33 32.09
CA TYR A 268 -0.11 7.10 30.89
C TYR A 268 0.10 8.57 31.23
N ASP A 269 -0.84 9.13 31.97
CA ASP A 269 -0.91 10.54 32.30
C ASP A 269 0.28 11.04 33.14
N ALA A 270 0.90 10.17 33.94
CA ALA A 270 2.07 10.51 34.73
C ALA A 270 3.34 10.66 33.88
N CYS A 271 3.40 10.01 32.70
CA CYS A 271 4.57 9.99 31.84
C CYS A 271 4.37 10.77 30.52
N ALA A 272 3.16 11.26 30.23
CA ALA A 272 2.79 11.90 28.96
C ALA A 272 3.17 13.40 28.86
N HIS A 273 4.35 13.80 29.36
CA HIS A 273 4.76 15.21 29.41
C HIS A 273 4.86 15.85 28.02
N LEU A 274 5.52 15.17 27.07
CA LEU A 274 5.63 15.63 25.68
C LEU A 274 4.26 15.75 25.02
N GLN A 275 3.43 14.71 25.15
CA GLN A 275 2.13 14.61 24.51
C GLN A 275 1.21 15.74 24.97
N ARG A 276 1.20 16.05 26.28
CA ARG A 276 0.44 17.18 26.84
C ARG A 276 0.97 18.53 26.33
N ALA A 277 2.29 18.69 26.24
CA ALA A 277 2.90 19.91 25.73
C ALA A 277 2.60 20.13 24.24
N VAL A 278 2.61 19.07 23.42
CA VAL A 278 2.24 19.11 21.99
C VAL A 278 0.75 19.40 21.84
N CYS A 279 -0.11 18.74 22.62
CA CYS A 279 -1.56 18.95 22.60
C CYS A 279 -1.94 20.41 22.90
N ARG A 280 -1.36 21.00 23.95
CA ARG A 280 -1.55 22.44 24.27
C ARG A 280 -1.06 23.36 23.16
N GLN A 281 0.08 23.04 22.52
CA GLN A 281 0.60 23.82 21.41
C GLN A 281 -0.32 23.73 20.19
N LEU A 282 -0.80 22.54 19.85
CA LEU A 282 -1.73 22.32 18.75
C LEU A 282 -3.02 23.12 18.94
N LEU A 283 -3.59 23.14 20.15
CA LEU A 283 -4.81 23.89 20.42
C LEU A 283 -4.64 25.41 20.24
N ARG A 284 -3.42 25.95 20.40
CA ARG A 284 -3.15 27.38 20.15
C ARG A 284 -3.23 27.74 18.67
N GLU A 285 -3.17 26.76 17.76
CA GLU A 285 -3.35 26.98 16.32
C GLU A 285 -4.81 27.23 15.93
N ALA A 286 -5.75 26.97 16.86
CA ALA A 286 -7.18 27.27 16.66
C ALA A 286 -7.43 28.78 16.71
N ASP A 287 -7.93 29.36 15.62
CA ASP A 287 -8.19 30.79 15.57
C ASP A 287 -9.25 31.18 16.61
N SER A 288 -9.10 32.36 17.21
CA SER A 288 -10.01 32.86 18.24
C SER A 288 -11.46 33.05 17.78
N VAL A 289 -11.67 33.14 16.46
CA VAL A 289 -12.99 33.32 15.84
C VAL A 289 -13.70 32.00 15.55
N TRP A 290 -13.04 30.85 15.72
CA TRP A 290 -13.67 29.56 15.47
C TRP A 290 -14.73 29.26 16.53
N ALA A 291 -15.89 28.77 16.08
CA ALA A 291 -17.00 28.34 16.92
C ALA A 291 -17.59 27.01 16.39
N PRO A 292 -16.81 25.92 16.41
CA PRO A 292 -17.29 24.61 15.97
C PRO A 292 -18.46 24.16 16.85
N LYS A 293 -19.50 23.59 16.24
CA LYS A 293 -20.63 22.98 16.95
C LYS A 293 -20.33 21.54 17.30
N THR A 294 -19.63 20.81 16.42
CA THR A 294 -19.22 19.43 16.65
C THR A 294 -17.70 19.27 16.49
N ILE A 295 -17.05 18.72 17.50
CA ILE A 295 -15.62 18.45 17.53
C ILE A 295 -15.39 16.94 17.68
N LEU A 296 -14.55 16.38 16.83
CA LEU A 296 -14.02 15.03 16.97
C LEU A 296 -12.61 15.09 17.57
N ASP A 297 -12.43 14.63 18.81
CA ASP A 297 -11.12 14.38 19.42
C ASP A 297 -10.65 12.99 18.97
N LEU A 298 -9.90 12.95 17.86
CA LEU A 298 -9.51 11.74 17.15
C LEU A 298 -8.19 11.18 17.71
N GLY A 299 -8.25 10.00 18.34
CA GLY A 299 -7.15 9.48 19.15
C GLY A 299 -7.08 10.16 20.52
N SER A 300 -8.24 10.31 21.16
CA SER A 300 -8.46 11.07 22.40
C SER A 300 -7.68 10.58 23.62
N GLY A 301 -7.17 9.34 23.62
CA GLY A 301 -6.43 8.76 24.72
C GLY A 301 -7.19 8.83 26.05
N THR A 302 -6.53 9.32 27.10
CA THR A 302 -7.13 9.50 28.44
C THR A 302 -8.06 10.71 28.54
N GLY A 303 -8.36 11.42 27.44
CA GLY A 303 -9.27 12.56 27.42
C GLY A 303 -8.63 13.92 27.75
N TYR A 304 -7.30 14.02 27.76
CA TYR A 304 -6.60 15.30 27.99
C TYR A 304 -6.92 16.35 26.91
N GLY A 305 -6.96 15.94 25.63
CA GLY A 305 -7.36 16.83 24.53
C GLY A 305 -8.79 17.32 24.70
N SER A 306 -9.73 16.40 24.92
CA SER A 306 -11.14 16.66 25.18
C SER A 306 -11.38 17.68 26.31
N GLU A 307 -10.61 17.61 27.39
CA GLU A 307 -10.67 18.58 28.50
C GLU A 307 -10.28 20.00 28.06
N LEU A 308 -9.18 20.14 27.33
CA LEU A 308 -8.76 21.43 26.78
C LEU A 308 -9.74 21.98 25.74
N LEU A 309 -10.30 21.09 24.90
CA LEU A 309 -11.32 21.43 23.92
C LEU A 309 -12.59 21.92 24.61
N ARG A 310 -13.05 21.26 25.68
CA ARG A 310 -14.22 21.71 26.47
C ARG A 310 -14.00 23.09 27.09
N GLN A 311 -12.80 23.36 27.59
CA GLN A 311 -12.45 24.69 28.12
C GLN A 311 -12.45 25.76 27.02
N ARG A 312 -11.94 25.44 25.83
CA ARG A 312 -11.84 26.38 24.71
C ARG A 312 -13.18 26.60 24.00
N PHE A 313 -13.98 25.56 23.86
CA PHE A 313 -15.25 25.53 23.13
C PHE A 313 -16.36 24.95 24.02
N PRO A 314 -16.80 25.70 25.05
CA PRO A 314 -17.72 25.17 26.07
C PRO A 314 -19.07 24.70 25.52
N GLN A 315 -19.51 25.26 24.39
CA GLN A 315 -20.80 24.96 23.76
C GLN A 315 -20.73 23.86 22.68
N ALA A 316 -19.53 23.41 22.31
CA ALA A 316 -19.40 22.40 21.27
C ALA A 316 -19.78 21.01 21.80
N GLN A 317 -20.38 20.20 20.95
CA GLN A 317 -20.48 18.76 21.16
C GLN A 317 -19.11 18.14 20.91
N ILE A 318 -18.59 17.37 21.86
CA ILE A 318 -17.27 16.72 21.78
C ILE A 318 -17.45 15.21 21.69
N LEU A 319 -16.95 14.61 20.61
CA LEU A 319 -16.87 13.17 20.42
C LEU A 319 -15.42 12.72 20.63
N SER A 320 -15.17 11.95 21.68
CA SER A 320 -13.88 11.30 21.91
C SER A 320 -13.84 9.97 21.15
N LEU A 321 -12.90 9.84 20.21
CA LEU A 321 -12.69 8.61 19.45
C LEU A 321 -11.29 8.08 19.74
N ASP A 322 -11.15 6.79 20.01
CA ASP A 322 -9.85 6.14 20.15
C ASP A 322 -9.92 4.69 19.68
N LEU A 323 -8.79 4.14 19.24
CA LEU A 323 -8.68 2.73 18.89
C LEU A 323 -8.62 1.84 20.16
N ALA A 324 -8.06 2.37 21.26
CA ALA A 324 -7.88 1.68 22.51
C ALA A 324 -9.08 1.87 23.44
N GLU A 325 -9.98 0.89 23.47
CA GLU A 325 -11.15 0.88 24.36
C GLU A 325 -10.80 1.20 25.83
N GLY A 326 -9.68 0.68 26.35
CA GLY A 326 -9.24 0.96 27.73
C GLY A 326 -8.90 2.43 27.99
N MET A 327 -8.45 3.17 26.97
CA MET A 327 -8.23 4.62 27.07
C MET A 327 -9.55 5.38 27.17
N LEU A 328 -10.54 5.01 26.35
CA LEU A 328 -11.89 5.61 26.40
C LEU A 328 -12.60 5.32 27.72
N GLN A 329 -12.45 4.11 28.25
CA GLN A 329 -12.99 3.76 29.57
C GLN A 329 -12.41 4.63 30.68
N TYR A 330 -11.09 4.84 30.66
CA TYR A 330 -10.41 5.74 31.58
C TYR A 330 -10.86 7.20 31.40
N ALA A 331 -10.92 7.70 30.16
CA ALA A 331 -11.40 9.04 29.87
C ALA A 331 -12.83 9.23 30.40
N ARG A 332 -13.71 8.25 30.19
CA ARG A 332 -15.10 8.30 30.66
C ARG A 332 -15.22 8.25 32.18
N SER A 333 -14.33 7.58 32.91
CA SER A 333 -14.39 7.52 34.38
C SER A 333 -13.72 8.71 35.04
N GLU A 334 -12.50 9.05 34.62
CA GLU A 334 -11.67 10.05 35.28
C GLU A 334 -11.86 11.46 34.71
N ARG A 335 -12.34 11.58 33.47
CA ARG A 335 -12.48 12.86 32.74
C ARG A 335 -13.75 12.93 31.88
N PRO A 336 -14.96 12.83 32.46
CA PRO A 336 -16.22 12.74 31.73
C PRO A 336 -16.66 14.08 31.11
N VAL A 337 -15.85 14.66 30.21
CA VAL A 337 -16.08 16.00 29.60
C VAL A 337 -16.59 15.93 28.16
N ALA A 338 -16.44 14.78 27.50
CA ALA A 338 -16.95 14.53 26.16
C ALA A 338 -18.40 14.01 26.20
N ASP A 339 -19.16 14.33 25.15
CA ASP A 339 -20.57 13.99 24.98
C ASP A 339 -20.76 12.59 24.38
N GLY A 340 -19.72 12.02 23.77
CA GLY A 340 -19.72 10.66 23.22
C GLY A 340 -18.33 10.03 23.21
N TYR A 341 -18.28 8.71 23.37
CA TYR A 341 -17.06 7.91 23.36
C TYR A 341 -17.20 6.79 22.33
N ILE A 342 -16.30 6.75 21.35
CA ILE A 342 -16.40 5.87 20.18
C ILE A 342 -15.11 5.07 20.03
N ALA A 343 -15.19 3.75 20.13
CA ALA A 343 -14.06 2.88 19.85
C ALA A 343 -14.00 2.53 18.36
N ALA A 344 -13.04 3.10 17.64
CA ALA A 344 -12.91 2.91 16.20
C ALA A 344 -11.49 3.15 15.68
N ASP A 345 -11.23 2.70 14.44
CA ASP A 345 -10.01 3.03 13.71
C ASP A 345 -10.17 4.39 13.03
N ALA A 346 -9.18 5.27 13.17
CA ALA A 346 -9.16 6.58 12.49
C ALA A 346 -9.19 6.45 10.95
N GLU A 347 -8.78 5.30 10.41
CA GLU A 347 -8.84 5.00 8.98
C GLU A 347 -10.20 4.43 8.53
N GLN A 348 -11.17 4.27 9.45
CA GLN A 348 -12.55 3.77 9.22
C GLN A 348 -13.51 4.35 10.28
N LEU A 349 -13.92 5.60 10.11
CA LEU A 349 -14.73 6.34 11.08
C LEU A 349 -16.21 5.92 10.98
N PRO A 350 -16.84 5.46 12.08
CA PRO A 350 -18.26 5.10 12.11
C PRO A 350 -19.14 6.34 12.29
N LEU A 351 -18.87 7.39 11.51
CA LEU A 351 -19.54 8.69 11.56
C LEU A 351 -20.19 8.98 10.21
N ALA A 352 -21.29 9.73 10.23
CA ALA A 352 -21.95 10.20 9.01
C ALA A 352 -21.08 11.21 8.25
N ASP A 353 -21.37 11.39 6.97
CA ASP A 353 -20.70 12.39 6.13
C ASP A 353 -21.06 13.81 6.61
N GLY A 354 -20.09 14.72 6.56
CA GLY A 354 -20.33 16.15 6.81
C GLY A 354 -20.81 16.51 8.23
N CYS A 355 -20.56 15.66 9.24
CA CYS A 355 -21.13 15.83 10.59
C CYS A 355 -20.20 16.51 11.61
N VAL A 356 -18.93 16.77 11.26
CA VAL A 356 -17.91 17.31 12.17
C VAL A 356 -17.41 18.68 11.69
N ASP A 357 -17.38 19.70 12.55
CA ASP A 357 -16.84 21.02 12.17
C ASP A 357 -15.32 21.11 12.40
N LEU A 358 -14.81 20.40 13.40
CA LEU A 358 -13.39 20.37 13.76
C LEU A 358 -12.94 18.94 14.11
N VAL A 359 -11.98 18.41 13.36
CA VAL A 359 -11.20 17.26 13.81
C VAL A 359 -9.97 17.77 14.55
N PHE A 360 -9.79 17.34 15.79
CA PHE A 360 -8.60 17.60 16.59
C PHE A 360 -7.90 16.26 16.87
N SER A 361 -6.63 16.13 16.53
CA SER A 361 -5.86 14.92 16.81
C SER A 361 -4.44 15.27 17.24
N SER A 362 -4.05 14.85 18.43
CA SER A 362 -2.71 15.12 18.96
C SER A 362 -2.00 13.83 19.33
N MET A 363 -0.85 13.58 18.68
CA MET A 363 0.05 12.47 18.98
C MET A 363 -0.63 11.09 18.87
N ALA A 364 -1.54 10.93 17.91
CA ALA A 364 -2.23 9.67 17.65
C ALA A 364 -2.06 9.16 16.21
N LEU A 365 -2.11 10.04 15.20
CA LEU A 365 -2.16 9.58 13.80
C LEU A 365 -0.85 8.96 13.31
N GLN A 366 0.27 9.07 14.02
CA GLN A 366 1.49 8.31 13.70
C GLN A 366 1.31 6.78 13.74
N TRP A 367 0.18 6.31 14.28
CA TRP A 367 -0.23 4.90 14.25
C TRP A 367 -1.07 4.52 13.00
N CYS A 368 -1.31 5.48 12.11
CA CYS A 368 -2.01 5.33 10.83
C CYS A 368 -0.99 5.40 9.70
N TYR A 369 -1.03 4.41 8.82
CA TYR A 369 -0.10 4.29 7.69
C TYR A 369 -0.82 4.23 6.35
N ARG A 370 -2.13 4.01 6.37
CA ARG A 370 -2.98 4.09 5.18
C ARG A 370 -3.45 5.53 5.02
N LEU A 371 -2.49 6.44 4.76
CA LEU A 371 -2.75 7.88 4.70
C LEU A 371 -3.88 8.25 3.70
N PRO A 372 -3.95 7.69 2.48
CA PRO A 372 -5.06 7.98 1.58
C PRO A 372 -6.44 7.64 2.18
N GLN A 373 -6.54 6.52 2.90
CA GLN A 373 -7.77 6.09 3.57
C GLN A 373 -8.10 6.99 4.77
N LEU A 374 -7.10 7.31 5.60
CA LEU A 374 -7.24 8.25 6.71
C LEU A 374 -7.78 9.60 6.22
N PHE A 375 -7.12 10.21 5.23
CA PHE A 375 -7.51 11.54 4.75
C PHE A 375 -8.83 11.53 3.97
N ALA A 376 -9.17 10.43 3.29
CA ALA A 376 -10.52 10.27 2.72
C ALA A 376 -11.60 10.26 3.81
N GLU A 377 -11.37 9.56 4.92
CA GLU A 377 -12.29 9.55 6.06
C GLU A 377 -12.38 10.93 6.73
N LEU A 378 -11.25 11.61 6.94
CA LEU A 378 -11.23 12.98 7.46
C LEU A 378 -12.03 13.93 6.58
N HIS A 379 -11.83 13.87 5.26
CA HIS A 379 -12.60 14.70 4.32
C HIS A 379 -14.09 14.39 4.41
N ARG A 380 -14.44 13.09 4.42
CA ARG A 380 -15.82 12.62 4.41
C ARG A 380 -16.60 13.12 5.62
N VAL A 381 -16.04 13.01 6.83
CA VAL A 381 -16.75 13.37 8.07
C VAL A 381 -16.80 14.87 8.35
N LEU A 382 -15.85 15.65 7.84
CA LEU A 382 -15.83 17.10 8.03
C LEU A 382 -16.99 17.75 7.30
N ALA A 383 -17.70 18.69 7.90
CA ALA A 383 -18.64 19.57 7.20
C ALA A 383 -17.90 20.48 6.20
N ASP A 384 -18.63 21.10 5.26
CA ASP A 384 -18.08 22.10 4.36
C ASP A 384 -17.49 23.28 5.15
N GLY A 385 -16.24 23.65 4.86
CA GLY A 385 -15.50 24.65 5.65
C GLY A 385 -15.03 24.14 7.03
N GLY A 386 -15.22 22.85 7.32
CA GLY A 386 -14.68 22.17 8.48
C GLY A 386 -13.15 22.09 8.44
N ARG A 387 -12.53 21.91 9.60
CA ARG A 387 -11.07 22.02 9.75
C ARG A 387 -10.46 20.82 10.47
N CYS A 388 -9.19 20.55 10.18
CA CYS A 388 -8.37 19.63 10.97
C CYS A 388 -7.25 20.39 11.68
N LEU A 389 -7.05 20.09 12.96
CA LEU A 389 -5.82 20.37 13.69
C LEU A 389 -5.18 19.04 14.06
N VAL A 390 -4.04 18.73 13.47
CA VAL A 390 -3.31 17.48 13.69
C VAL A 390 -1.89 17.77 14.16
N ALA A 391 -1.45 17.06 15.20
CA ALA A 391 -0.04 16.92 15.54
C ALA A 391 0.35 15.43 15.50
N THR A 392 1.39 15.10 14.75
CA THR A 392 1.92 13.74 14.56
C THR A 392 3.45 13.73 14.60
N LEU A 393 4.07 12.57 14.42
CA LEU A 393 5.52 12.39 14.50
C LEU A 393 6.13 12.08 13.13
N GLY A 394 7.28 12.69 12.86
CA GLY A 394 8.09 12.51 11.65
C GLY A 394 9.35 11.66 11.86
N PRO A 395 10.09 11.37 10.76
CA PRO A 395 11.23 10.45 10.75
C PRO A 395 12.41 10.83 11.66
N GLY A 396 12.51 12.11 12.04
CA GLY A 396 13.54 12.57 12.98
C GLY A 396 13.32 12.09 14.42
N THR A 397 12.15 11.54 14.73
CA THR A 397 11.79 11.09 16.08
C THR A 397 12.64 9.91 16.55
N LEU A 398 13.18 10.03 17.76
CA LEU A 398 14.02 9.05 18.46
C LEU A 398 15.25 8.60 17.66
N ARG A 399 15.82 9.49 16.83
CA ARG A 399 17.01 9.19 16.02
C ARG A 399 18.18 8.68 16.88
N GLU A 400 18.41 9.27 18.04
CA GLU A 400 19.50 8.89 18.94
C GLU A 400 19.36 7.43 19.40
N LEU A 401 18.12 7.01 19.68
CA LEU A 401 17.80 5.64 20.09
C LEU A 401 17.91 4.66 18.95
N ARG A 402 17.42 5.03 17.77
CA ARG A 402 17.50 4.21 16.56
C ARG A 402 18.96 3.98 16.16
N ASP A 403 19.76 5.04 16.11
CA ASP A 403 21.14 5.00 15.66
C ASP A 403 22.03 4.27 16.69
N SER A 404 21.72 4.39 17.99
CA SER A 404 22.38 3.59 19.04
C SER A 404 22.03 2.10 18.95
N TRP A 405 20.79 1.74 18.59
CA TRP A 405 20.39 0.36 18.39
C TRP A 405 21.02 -0.28 17.15
N ALA A 406 21.20 0.48 16.07
CA ALA A 406 21.87 0.01 14.86
C ALA A 406 23.34 -0.40 15.09
N GLN A 407 23.97 0.07 16.16
CA GLN A 407 25.31 -0.37 16.59
C GLN A 407 25.28 -1.71 17.37
N VAL A 408 24.10 -2.17 17.77
CA VAL A 408 23.90 -3.33 18.65
C VAL A 408 23.44 -4.55 17.84
N ASP A 409 22.46 -4.39 16.96
CA ASP A 409 21.97 -5.42 16.03
C ASP A 409 21.15 -4.81 14.88
N ASP A 410 20.76 -5.65 13.93
CA ASP A 410 19.99 -5.27 12.72
C ASP A 410 18.46 -5.30 12.93
N SER A 411 17.97 -5.54 14.16
CA SER A 411 16.54 -5.60 14.45
C SER A 411 15.92 -4.20 14.53
N VAL A 412 14.62 -4.07 14.23
CA VAL A 412 13.91 -2.79 14.35
C VAL A 412 13.56 -2.56 15.81
N HIS A 413 14.10 -1.50 16.43
CA HIS A 413 13.87 -1.15 17.84
C HIS A 413 13.06 0.13 18.08
N VAL A 414 12.90 0.95 17.05
CA VAL A 414 12.13 2.21 17.07
C VAL A 414 11.09 2.16 15.97
N ASN A 415 9.88 2.67 16.25
CA ASN A 415 8.85 2.77 15.23
C ASN A 415 9.32 3.61 14.05
N ARG A 416 8.92 3.20 12.85
CA ARG A 416 9.07 4.06 11.67
C ARG A 416 8.04 5.19 11.80
N PHE A 417 8.31 6.31 11.14
CA PHE A 417 7.41 7.46 11.08
C PHE A 417 7.42 7.96 9.65
N LEU A 418 6.24 8.32 9.12
CA LEU A 418 6.11 8.74 7.73
C LEU A 418 6.63 10.18 7.55
N PRO A 419 7.32 10.48 6.44
CA PRO A 419 7.86 11.82 6.17
C PRO A 419 6.74 12.84 5.94
N LEU A 420 7.03 14.10 6.26
CA LEU A 420 6.15 15.26 6.07
C LEU A 420 5.45 15.27 4.70
N GLN A 421 6.23 15.01 3.65
CA GLN A 421 5.75 15.04 2.27
C GLN A 421 4.58 14.09 2.04
N GLN A 422 4.61 12.87 2.59
CA GLN A 422 3.52 11.91 2.43
C GLN A 422 2.23 12.37 3.14
N TRP A 423 2.36 12.97 4.32
CA TRP A 423 1.22 13.58 5.03
C TRP A 423 0.60 14.72 4.23
N GLN A 424 1.44 15.61 3.70
CA GLN A 424 1.01 16.76 2.91
C GLN A 424 0.36 16.34 1.59
N GLU A 425 0.98 15.41 0.86
CA GLU A 425 0.44 14.89 -0.40
C GLU A 425 -0.91 14.22 -0.16
N ALA A 426 -1.02 13.33 0.83
CA ALA A 426 -2.29 12.65 1.10
C ALA A 426 -3.41 13.64 1.48
N ALA A 427 -3.11 14.66 2.29
CA ALA A 427 -4.05 15.72 2.62
C ALA A 427 -4.55 16.48 1.37
N ILE A 428 -3.62 16.89 0.49
CA ILE A 428 -3.95 17.62 -0.75
C ILE A 428 -4.81 16.76 -1.68
N HIS A 429 -4.42 15.50 -1.92
CA HIS A 429 -5.17 14.58 -2.80
C HIS A 429 -6.59 14.29 -2.29
N SER A 430 -6.80 14.33 -0.97
CA SER A 430 -8.13 14.19 -0.36
C SER A 430 -8.88 15.52 -0.25
N GLY A 431 -8.45 16.61 -0.89
CA GLY A 431 -9.15 17.89 -0.86
C GLY A 431 -9.14 18.56 0.52
N LEU A 432 -8.08 18.34 1.30
CA LEU A 432 -7.83 18.97 2.60
C LEU A 432 -6.52 19.78 2.56
N PRO A 433 -6.42 20.83 1.73
CA PRO A 433 -5.24 21.69 1.72
C PRO A 433 -5.08 22.43 3.06
N GLY A 434 -3.87 22.91 3.33
CA GLY A 434 -3.63 23.74 4.50
C GLY A 434 -2.15 23.90 4.82
N ASP A 435 -1.91 24.53 5.98
CA ASP A 435 -0.57 24.81 6.47
C ASP A 435 0.02 23.57 7.14
N VAL A 436 1.27 23.29 6.80
CA VAL A 436 2.03 22.18 7.38
C VAL A 436 3.38 22.71 7.84
N ARG A 437 3.77 22.38 9.08
CA ARG A 437 5.08 22.75 9.64
C ARG A 437 5.66 21.65 10.49
N THR A 438 6.97 21.70 10.71
CA THR A 438 7.67 20.80 11.63
C THR A 438 8.31 21.56 12.78
N GLU A 439 8.52 20.87 13.90
CA GLU A 439 9.18 21.38 15.09
C GLU A 439 9.98 20.26 15.74
N GLU A 440 11.27 20.50 15.98
CA GLU A 440 12.09 19.57 16.76
C GLU A 440 11.96 19.90 18.26
N ARG A 441 11.65 18.89 19.06
CA ARG A 441 11.66 18.94 20.52
C ARG A 441 12.65 17.95 21.09
N VAL A 442 13.55 18.41 21.96
CA VAL A 442 14.55 17.55 22.60
C VAL A 442 14.24 17.43 24.09
N LEU A 443 14.00 16.20 24.54
CA LEU A 443 13.94 15.85 25.95
C LEU A 443 15.30 15.33 26.41
N HIS A 444 15.59 15.46 27.70
CA HIS A 444 16.83 14.97 28.29
C HIS A 444 16.56 14.01 29.44
N PHE A 445 17.36 12.94 29.52
CA PHE A 445 17.21 11.86 30.47
C PHE A 445 18.52 11.61 31.24
N ASP A 446 18.41 11.18 32.49
CA ASP A 446 19.59 10.84 33.28
C ASP A 446 20.28 9.60 32.73
N ASN A 447 19.52 8.66 32.18
CA ASN A 447 20.04 7.43 31.57
C ASN A 447 19.04 6.84 30.55
N VAL A 448 19.56 6.03 29.62
CA VAL A 448 18.73 5.44 28.53
C VAL A 448 17.64 4.50 29.06
N ARG A 449 17.81 3.90 30.26
CA ARG A 449 16.79 3.01 30.83
C ARG A 449 15.56 3.81 31.25
N GLN A 450 15.75 5.03 31.76
CA GLN A 450 14.65 5.94 32.06
C GLN A 450 13.86 6.27 30.80
N LEU A 451 14.53 6.68 29.71
CA LEU A 451 13.89 6.92 28.41
C LEU A 451 13.08 5.70 27.95
N MET A 452 13.69 4.52 27.94
CA MET A 452 13.01 3.29 27.52
C MET A 452 11.82 2.94 28.43
N HIS A 453 11.95 3.18 29.73
CA HIS A 453 10.86 2.96 30.68
C HIS A 453 9.70 3.91 30.43
N GLU A 454 9.96 5.20 30.23
CA GLU A 454 8.91 6.19 29.92
C GLU A 454 8.18 5.86 28.61
N LEU A 455 8.91 5.50 27.55
CA LEU A 455 8.30 5.04 26.28
C LEU A 455 7.39 3.82 26.49
N LYS A 456 7.79 2.89 27.37
CA LYS A 456 6.97 1.73 27.73
C LYS A 456 5.75 2.12 28.55
N SER A 457 5.89 3.01 29.51
CA SER A 457 4.83 3.46 30.42
C SER A 457 3.74 4.26 29.71
N VAL A 458 4.09 4.98 28.63
CA VAL A 458 3.08 5.62 27.76
C VAL A 458 2.49 4.66 26.71
N GLY A 459 2.83 3.37 26.74
CA GLY A 459 2.32 2.37 25.78
C GLY A 459 2.96 2.44 24.38
N ALA A 460 3.86 3.40 24.14
CA ALA A 460 4.54 3.65 22.86
C ALA A 460 5.85 2.87 22.69
N HIS A 461 5.99 1.72 23.36
CA HIS A 461 7.11 0.82 23.08
C HIS A 461 6.97 0.22 21.68
N ASN A 462 8.08 -0.33 21.19
CA ASN A 462 8.13 -0.94 19.87
C ASN A 462 7.18 -2.14 19.76
N VAL A 463 6.21 -2.02 18.84
CA VAL A 463 5.19 -3.03 18.53
C VAL A 463 5.31 -3.52 17.07
N ASN A 464 6.44 -3.22 16.41
CA ASN A 464 6.65 -3.59 15.02
C ASN A 464 6.66 -5.12 14.84
N ARG A 465 6.12 -5.60 13.72
CA ARG A 465 6.10 -7.03 13.36
C ARG A 465 7.50 -7.62 13.20
N GLY A 466 8.48 -6.80 12.82
CA GLY A 466 9.91 -7.15 12.73
C GLY A 466 10.70 -6.92 14.01
N ALA A 467 10.04 -6.60 15.14
CA ALA A 467 10.70 -6.54 16.44
C ALA A 467 10.91 -7.97 16.98
N ASP A 468 12.11 -8.25 17.50
CA ASP A 468 12.38 -9.50 18.21
C ASP A 468 11.42 -9.64 19.40
N ARG A 469 10.62 -10.71 19.41
CA ARG A 469 9.66 -11.01 20.49
C ARG A 469 10.31 -11.54 21.77
N GLY A 470 11.63 -11.74 21.76
CA GLY A 470 12.40 -12.21 22.92
C GLY A 470 12.75 -11.07 23.89
N MET A 471 13.02 -11.40 25.15
CA MET A 471 13.57 -10.43 26.09
C MET A 471 14.93 -9.93 25.59
N THR A 472 15.11 -8.61 25.55
CA THR A 472 16.43 -8.03 25.28
C THR A 472 17.44 -8.53 26.31
N GLY A 473 18.42 -9.31 25.87
CA GLY A 473 19.45 -9.86 26.75
C GLY A 473 20.24 -8.75 27.48
N ARG A 474 20.65 -9.03 28.72
CA ARG A 474 21.44 -8.07 29.55
C ARG A 474 22.67 -7.52 28.83
N ALA A 475 23.33 -8.33 27.98
CA ALA A 475 24.45 -7.91 27.16
C ALA A 475 24.05 -6.84 26.12
N LYS A 476 22.95 -7.03 25.40
CA LYS A 476 22.43 -6.05 24.43
C LYS A 476 22.10 -4.71 25.11
N LEU A 477 21.44 -4.74 26.28
CA LEU A 477 21.13 -3.53 27.05
C LEU A 477 22.38 -2.78 27.54
N ARG A 478 23.47 -3.49 27.88
CA ARG A 478 24.75 -2.85 28.24
C ARG A 478 25.39 -2.17 27.04
N ARG A 479 25.40 -2.81 25.87
CA ARG A 479 25.92 -2.21 24.63
C ARG A 479 25.11 -0.99 24.21
N LEU A 480 23.78 -1.06 24.26
CA LEU A 480 22.91 0.08 24.01
C LEU A 480 23.24 1.24 24.96
N ALA A 481 23.34 0.97 26.26
CA ALA A 481 23.66 2.00 27.24
C ALA A 481 25.02 2.65 26.95
N ALA A 482 26.04 1.87 26.59
CA ALA A 482 27.35 2.42 26.22
C ALA A 482 27.31 3.25 24.93
N ALA A 483 26.60 2.78 23.90
CA ALA A 483 26.44 3.51 22.63
C ALA A 483 25.71 4.84 22.85
N TYR A 484 24.60 4.81 23.59
CA TYR A 484 23.80 6.01 23.87
C TYR A 484 24.53 7.01 24.77
N GLU A 485 25.34 6.54 25.71
CA GLU A 485 26.09 7.39 26.65
C GLU A 485 27.07 8.33 25.93
N SER A 486 27.56 7.95 24.74
CA SER A 486 28.40 8.81 23.90
C SER A 486 27.71 10.11 23.45
N LEU A 487 26.37 10.16 23.52
CA LEU A 487 25.55 11.30 23.15
C LEU A 487 25.29 12.27 24.32
N ARG A 488 25.82 11.99 25.52
CA ARG A 488 25.52 12.81 26.71
C ARG A 488 25.98 14.26 26.54
N GLY A 489 25.03 15.17 26.72
CA GLY A 489 25.29 16.60 26.85
C GLY A 489 25.22 17.08 28.30
N ARG A 490 25.40 18.40 28.50
CA ARG A 490 25.29 19.04 29.83
C ARG A 490 23.93 18.84 30.50
N ALA A 491 22.86 18.74 29.72
CA ALA A 491 21.49 18.56 30.20
C ALA A 491 21.09 17.09 30.39
N GLY A 492 21.94 16.12 30.03
CA GLY A 492 21.64 14.69 30.06
C GLY A 492 21.72 14.02 28.69
N LEU A 493 21.13 12.83 28.57
CA LEU A 493 21.02 12.09 27.31
C LEU A 493 19.85 12.63 26.48
N PRO A 494 20.08 13.08 25.24
CA PRO A 494 19.04 13.66 24.41
C PRO A 494 18.13 12.60 23.79
N ALA A 495 16.84 12.91 23.68
CA ALA A 495 15.89 12.20 22.82
C ALA A 495 15.12 13.22 21.98
N SER A 496 15.34 13.20 20.67
CA SER A 496 14.72 14.15 19.74
C SER A 496 13.36 13.65 19.26
N TYR A 497 12.39 14.54 19.16
CA TYR A 497 11.06 14.31 18.62
C TYR A 497 10.80 15.29 17.49
N ASP A 498 10.53 14.77 16.30
CA ASP A 498 10.22 15.54 15.10
C ASP A 498 8.69 15.63 15.01
N VAL A 499 8.12 16.76 15.45
CA VAL A 499 6.67 16.94 15.51
C VAL A 499 6.20 17.62 14.23
N ILE A 500 5.25 17.00 13.55
CA ILE A 500 4.58 17.54 12.36
C ILE A 500 3.23 18.11 12.81
N TYR A 501 2.98 19.38 12.47
CA TYR A 501 1.70 20.05 12.68
C TYR A 501 1.00 20.27 11.34
N LEU A 502 -0.28 19.92 11.25
CA LEU A 502 -1.14 20.18 10.10
C LEU A 502 -2.36 21.00 10.55
N LYS A 503 -2.61 22.12 9.87
CA LYS A 503 -3.82 22.94 9.98
C LYS A 503 -4.51 22.92 8.62
N LEU A 504 -5.53 22.08 8.47
CA LEU A 504 -6.17 21.78 7.18
C LEU A 504 -7.61 22.29 7.14
N LEU A 505 -8.10 22.52 5.92
CA LEU A 505 -9.45 23.00 5.64
C LEU A 505 -10.11 22.08 4.60
N ARG A 506 -11.38 21.71 4.82
CA ARG A 506 -12.23 21.14 3.77
C ARG A 506 -12.68 22.25 2.84
N ASP A 507 -12.08 22.32 1.65
CA ASP A 507 -12.47 23.29 0.62
C ASP A 507 -13.87 22.92 0.07
N ALA A 508 -14.80 23.87 0.13
CA ALA A 508 -16.11 23.73 -0.46
C ALA A 508 -15.98 24.01 -1.96
N GLN A 509 -15.76 22.97 -2.76
CA GLN A 509 -15.72 23.03 -4.24
C GLN A 509 -14.98 24.26 -4.82
N GLY A 510 -13.65 24.27 -4.77
CA GLY A 510 -12.81 24.95 -5.76
C GLY A 510 -12.79 26.49 -5.76
N GLN A 511 -13.12 27.16 -4.65
CA GLN A 511 -13.09 28.63 -4.59
C GLN A 511 -11.70 29.24 -4.32
N LEU A 512 -10.66 28.45 -4.05
CA LEU A 512 -9.31 28.96 -3.74
C LEU A 512 -8.29 28.87 -4.89
N ALA A 513 -8.63 28.32 -6.05
CA ALA A 513 -7.72 28.26 -7.21
C ALA A 513 -7.55 29.60 -7.97
N GLY A 514 -8.05 30.74 -7.45
CA GLY A 514 -8.13 32.01 -8.17
C GLY A 514 -7.44 33.22 -7.53
N ARG A 515 -6.58 33.03 -6.52
CA ARG A 515 -5.81 34.15 -5.92
C ARG A 515 -4.36 33.75 -5.65
N ALA A 516 -3.57 33.72 -6.72
CA ALA A 516 -2.12 33.92 -6.69
C ALA A 516 -1.73 34.74 -7.91
#